data_AF-A0A2E9J4R4-F1
#
_entry.id   AF-A0A2E9J4R4-F1
#
_cell.length_a   1.000
_cell.length_b   1.000
_cell.length_c   1.000
_cell.angle_alpha   90.00
_cell.angle_beta   90.00
_cell.angle_gamma   90.00
#
_symmetry.space_group_name_H-M   'P 1'
#
loop_
_entity.id
_entity.type
_entity.pdbx_description
1 polymer ?
#
loop_
_entity_poly.entity_id
_entity_poly.type
_entity_poly.pdbx_seq_one_letter_code
_entity_poly.pdbx_strand_id
1 'polypeptide(L)' 'MKDKKSRSIGKSISWRILATCDTILISYLITGSIAIAASIGSIEVLTKMILYYFHERAWNKLEYGRN' A
#
# COMPACT_ATOMS: atom_id res chain seq x y z
N MET A 1 -1.72 29.29 1.54
CA MET A 1 -2.26 27.91 1.52
C MET A 1 -1.14 26.86 1.33
N LYS A 2 -0.05 26.93 2.11
CA LYS A 2 1.08 25.98 2.01
C LYS A 2 0.91 24.74 2.91
N ASP A 3 -0.18 24.70 3.66
CA ASP A 3 -0.39 23.79 4.80
C ASP A 3 -1.21 22.54 4.48
N LYS A 4 -1.81 22.45 3.28
CA LYS A 4 -2.61 21.27 2.88
C LYS A 4 -1.77 20.12 2.31
N LYS A 5 -0.65 20.41 1.61
CA LYS A 5 0.14 19.38 0.90
C LYS A 5 1.03 18.57 1.84
N SER A 6 1.83 19.21 2.69
CA SER A 6 2.72 18.51 3.65
C SER A 6 1.94 17.70 4.68
N ARG A 7 0.81 18.21 5.19
CA ARG A 7 -0.06 17.47 6.12
C ARG A 7 -0.67 16.22 5.47
N SER A 8 -1.00 16.27 4.18
CA SER A 8 -1.55 15.11 3.45
C SER A 8 -0.50 14.05 3.18
N ILE A 9 0.74 14.46 2.84
CA ILE A 9 1.87 13.54 2.66
C ILE A 9 2.18 12.83 3.98
N GLY A 10 2.28 13.58 5.09
CA GLY A 10 2.51 13.01 6.41
C GLY A 10 1.45 11.98 6.80
N LYS A 11 0.16 12.32 6.62
CA LYS A 11 -0.96 11.39 6.86
C LYS A 11 -0.86 10.12 6.00
N SER A 12 -0.52 10.25 4.72
CA SER A 12 -0.40 9.11 3.81
C SER A 12 0.74 8.17 4.21
N ILE A 13 1.87 8.73 4.65
CA ILE A 13 3.01 7.95 5.15
C ILE A 13 2.63 7.26 6.46
N SER A 14 2.06 7.97 7.43
CA SER A 14 1.61 7.37 8.70
C SER A 14 0.60 6.25 8.48
N TRP A 15 -0.35 6.45 7.56
CA TRP A 15 -1.33 5.41 7.21
C TRP A 15 -0.67 4.18 6.56
N ARG A 16 0.31 4.37 5.68
CA ARG A 16 1.04 3.26 5.05
C ARG A 16 1.85 2.46 6.06
N ILE A 17 2.50 3.12 7.01
CA ILE A 17 3.24 2.45 8.09
C ILE A 17 2.28 1.64 8.96
N LEU A 18 1.17 2.24 9.40
CA LEU A 18 0.17 1.53 10.20
C LEU A 18 -0.41 0.31 9.47
N ALA A 19 -0.75 0.46 8.19
CA ALA A 19 -1.27 -0.65 7.39
C ALA A 19 -0.26 -1.80 7.26
N THR A 20 1.02 -1.51 6.96
CA THR A 20 2.03 -2.56 6.87
C THR A 20 2.31 -3.21 8.24
N CYS A 21 2.31 -2.43 9.33
CA CYS A 21 2.45 -2.97 10.68
C CYS A 21 1.26 -3.88 11.06
N ASP A 22 0.04 -3.49 10.71
CA ASP A 22 -1.17 -4.27 10.94
C ASP A 22 -1.10 -5.62 10.24
N THR A 23 -0.76 -5.65 8.94
CA THR A 23 -0.62 -6.89 8.18
C THR A 23 0.45 -7.80 8.78
N ILE A 24 1.61 -7.27 9.16
CA ILE A 24 2.68 -8.06 9.79
C ILE A 24 2.19 -8.60 11.15
N LEU A 25 1.50 -7.78 11.95
CA LEU A 25 0.99 -8.17 13.26
C LEU A 25 -0.08 -9.27 13.14
N ILE A 26 -1.08 -9.10 12.27
CA ILE A 26 -2.12 -10.10 12.01
C ILE A 26 -1.49 -11.39 11.50
N SER A 27 -0.57 -11.28 10.54
CA SER A 27 0.14 -12.44 9.99
C SER A 27 0.91 -13.18 11.08
N TYR A 28 1.59 -12.45 11.96
CA TYR A 28 2.31 -13.02 13.10
C TYR A 28 1.39 -13.68 14.11
N LEU A 29 0.25 -13.06 14.45
CA LEU A 29 -0.75 -13.64 15.36
C LEU A 29 -1.34 -14.95 14.81
N ILE A 30 -1.51 -15.06 13.49
CA ILE A 30 -2.05 -16.25 12.85
C ILE A 30 -0.99 -17.36 12.73
N THR A 31 0.24 -17.03 12.33
CA THR A 31 1.28 -18.04 12.04
C THR A 31 2.25 -18.31 13.19
N GLY A 32 2.34 -17.42 14.18
CA GLY A 32 3.31 -17.49 15.27
C GLY A 32 4.78 -17.33 14.86
N SER A 33 5.06 -17.03 13.58
CA SER A 33 6.41 -16.97 13.02
C SER A 33 6.70 -15.61 12.39
N ILE A 34 7.73 -14.94 12.90
CA ILE A 34 8.18 -13.63 12.41
C ILE A 34 8.66 -13.73 10.95
N ALA A 35 9.30 -14.84 10.56
CA ALA A 35 9.79 -15.04 9.21
C ALA A 35 8.64 -15.09 8.18
N ILE A 36 7.52 -15.73 8.54
CA ILE A 36 6.34 -15.81 7.66
C ILE A 36 5.64 -14.45 7.61
N ALA A 37 5.46 -13.79 8.76
CA ALA A 37 4.87 -12.45 8.82
C ALA A 37 5.64 -11.40 8.01
N ALA A 38 6.98 -11.42 8.08
CA ALA A 38 7.83 -10.55 7.27
C ALA A 38 7.75 -10.85 5.77
N SER A 39 7.62 -12.14 5.41
CA SER A 39 7.41 -12.56 4.02
C SER A 39 6.06 -12.06 3.50
N ILE A 40 4.99 -12.17 4.28
CA ILE A 40 3.66 -11.67 3.91
C ILE A 40 3.67 -10.15 3.74
N GLY A 41 4.26 -9.41 4.68
CA GLY A 41 4.40 -7.95 4.56
C GLY A 41 5.20 -7.54 3.31
N SER A 42 6.23 -8.29 2.95
CA SER A 42 7.03 -8.04 1.74
C SER A 42 6.23 -8.32 0.46
N ILE A 43 5.47 -9.42 0.44
CA ILE A 43 4.57 -9.79 -0.67
C ILE A 43 3.45 -8.76 -0.82
N GLU A 44 2.89 -8.23 0.29
CA GLU A 44 1.88 -7.19 0.26
C GLU A 44 2.38 -5.96 -0.51
N VAL A 45 3.56 -5.45 -0.16
CA VAL A 45 4.14 -4.27 -0.80
C VAL A 45 4.36 -4.50 -2.31
N LEU A 46 4.94 -5.66 -2.67
CA LEU A 46 5.16 -6.02 -4.08
C LEU A 46 3.84 -6.17 -4.84
N THR A 47 2.85 -6.85 -4.25
CA THR A 47 1.53 -7.05 -4.85
C THR A 47 0.85 -5.70 -5.09
N LYS A 48 0.96 -4.76 -4.13
CA LYS A 48 0.40 -3.42 -4.27
C LYS A 48 1.06 -2.61 -5.39
N MET A 49 2.37 -2.73 -5.56
CA MET A 49 3.09 -2.10 -6.67
C MET A 49 2.64 -2.66 -8.01
N ILE A 50 2.55 -3.99 -8.13
CA ILE A 50 2.10 -4.67 -9.35
C ILE A 50 0.65 -4.28 -9.66
N LEU A 51 -0.25 -4.37 -8.68
CA LEU A 51 -1.65 -3.98 -8.84
C LEU A 51 -1.78 -2.51 -9.24
N TYR A 52 -1.00 -1.60 -8.64
CA TYR A 52 -1.03 -0.19 -9.00
C TYR A 52 -0.58 0.04 -10.45
N TYR A 53 0.50 -0.62 -10.88
CA TYR A 53 0.96 -0.56 -12.27
C TYR A 53 -0.10 -1.05 -13.25
N PHE A 54 -0.70 -2.21 -12.99
CA PHE A 54 -1.77 -2.75 -13.84
C PHE A 54 -3.03 -1.90 -13.78
N HIS A 55 -3.37 -1.35 -12.62
CA HIS A 55 -4.50 -0.43 -12.45
C HIS A 55 -4.30 0.84 -13.28
N GLU A 56 -3.13 1.48 -13.21
CA GLU A 56 -2.80 2.63 -14.07
C GLU A 56 -2.78 2.25 -15.55
N ARG A 57 -2.27 1.07 -15.90
CA ARG A 57 -2.25 0.62 -17.30
C ARG A 57 -3.65 0.33 -17.83
N ALA A 58 -4.52 -0.28 -17.02
CA ALA A 58 -5.92 -0.51 -17.34
C ALA A 58 -6.67 0.82 -17.46
N TRP A 59 -6.44 1.76 -16.54
CA TRP A 59 -7.05 3.08 -16.57
C TRP A 59 -6.58 3.93 -17.76
N ASN A 60 -5.32 3.81 -18.18
CA ASN A 60 -4.82 4.46 -19.39
C ASN A 60 -5.37 3.83 -20.68
N LYS A 61 -5.78 2.56 -20.63
CA LYS A 61 -6.33 1.83 -21.78
C LYS A 61 -7.84 2.02 -21.92
N LEU A 62 -8.52 2.30 -20.81
CA LEU A 62 -9.89 2.78 -20.80
C LEU A 62 -9.85 4.28 -21.09
N GLU A 63 -10.38 4.73 -22.22
CA GLU A 63 -10.46 6.17 -22.61
C GLU A 63 -11.40 6.99 -21.70
N TYR A 64 -11.53 6.63 -20.43
CA TYR A 64 -12.44 7.25 -19.49
C TYR A 64 -11.79 8.50 -18.89
N GLY A 65 -12.09 9.66 -19.48
CA GLY A 65 -11.71 10.98 -18.97
C GLY A 65 -10.83 11.82 -19.88
N ARG A 66 -10.67 11.46 -21.16
CA ARG A 66 -10.07 12.34 -22.17
C ARG A 66 -11.16 13.25 -22.73
N ASN A 67 -11.45 14.35 -22.02
CA ASN A 67 -12.13 15.54 -22.54
C ASN A 67 -11.32 16.76 -22.15
#